data_AF-A0A7C1LXV4-F1
#
_entry.id   AF-A0A7C1LXV4-F1
#
_cell.length_a   1.000
_cell.length_b   1.000
_cell.length_c   1.000
_cell.angle_alpha   90.00
_cell.angle_beta   90.00
_cell.angle_gamma   90.00
#
_symmetry.space_group_name_H-M   'P 1'
#
loop_
_entity.id
_entity.type
_entity.pdbx_description
1 polymer ?
#
loop_
_entity_poly.entity_id
_entity_poly.type
_entity_poly.pdbx_seq_one_letter_code
_entity_poly.pdbx_strand_id
1 'polypeptide(L)'
;MRESIFHGEWIKSWRHHYPGCHIVKVPDMPKTAGARFLPPKPYDIYVVWNGMFYAMELKLKTDLGGFPFKEATEWQINNLKEAKENGACAYFVMNYRVSVISEKQRKKNG
;
A
#
# COMPACT_ATOMS: atom_id res chain seq x y z
N MET A 1 -0.76 6.15 -13.59
CA MET A 1 -0.12 6.81 -12.41
C MET A 1 0.82 5.80 -11.75
N ARG A 2 1.99 6.21 -11.24
CA ARG A 2 2.93 5.29 -10.56
C ARG A 2 2.53 5.10 -9.10
N GLU A 3 2.76 3.91 -8.56
CA GLU A 3 2.48 3.56 -7.15
C GLU A 3 3.18 4.50 -6.15
N SER A 4 4.39 4.97 -6.48
CA SER A 4 5.12 5.96 -5.69
C SER A 4 4.36 7.29 -5.52
N ILE A 5 3.52 7.67 -6.49
CA ILE A 5 2.69 8.87 -6.41
C ILE A 5 1.54 8.63 -5.43
N PHE A 6 0.91 7.45 -5.47
CA PHE A 6 -0.15 7.09 -4.54
C PHE A 6 0.31 7.13 -3.09
N HIS A 7 1.49 6.58 -2.77
CA HIS A 7 2.02 6.63 -1.40
C HIS A 7 2.23 8.08 -0.95
N GLY A 8 2.76 8.93 -1.83
CA GLY A 8 2.95 10.35 -1.55
C GLY A 8 1.62 11.08 -1.31
N GLU A 9 0.59 10.83 -2.11
CA GLU A 9 -0.76 11.39 -1.93
C GLU A 9 -1.37 10.93 -0.60
N TRP A 10 -1.25 9.65 -0.27
CA TRP A 10 -1.75 9.09 0.99
C TRP A 10 -1.10 9.73 2.20
N ILE A 11 0.23 9.88 2.18
CA ILE A 11 0.98 10.53 3.27
C ILE A 11 0.56 11.99 3.43
N LYS A 12 0.40 12.72 2.32
CA LYS A 12 -0.07 14.11 2.33
C LYS A 12 -1.48 14.22 2.91
N SER A 13 -2.38 13.32 2.52
CA SER A 13 -3.75 13.25 3.04
C SER A 13 -3.76 13.05 4.55
N TRP A 14 -2.98 12.08 5.07
CA TRP A 14 -2.84 11.86 6.51
C TRP A 14 -2.37 13.09 7.27
N ARG A 15 -1.31 13.74 6.77
CA ARG A 15 -0.78 14.96 7.41
C ARG A 15 -1.77 16.11 7.41
N HIS A 16 -2.61 16.20 6.38
CA HIS A 16 -3.63 17.24 6.27
C HIS A 16 -4.79 17.02 7.25
N HIS A 17 -5.32 15.79 7.30
CA HIS A 17 -6.49 15.45 8.13
C HIS A 17 -6.15 15.17 9.59
N TYR A 18 -4.91 14.77 9.87
CA TYR A 18 -4.44 14.40 11.20
C TYR A 18 -3.18 15.21 11.57
N PRO A 19 -3.32 16.50 11.89
CA PRO A 19 -2.20 17.33 12.31
C PRO A 19 -1.47 16.71 13.51
N GLY A 20 -0.14 16.68 13.44
CA GLY A 20 0.71 16.10 14.49
C GLY A 20 0.88 14.58 14.41
N CYS A 21 0.32 13.89 13.41
CA CYS A 21 0.63 12.47 13.19
C CYS A 21 2.12 12.27 12.83
N HIS A 22 2.70 11.19 13.34
CA HIS A 22 4.01 10.71 12.93
C HIS A 22 3.81 9.63 11.86
N ILE A 23 4.07 9.97 10.60
CA ILE A 23 3.89 9.06 9.45
C ILE A 23 5.22 8.75 8.77
N VAL A 24 5.48 7.46 8.56
CA VAL A 24 6.73 6.96 7.97
C VAL A 24 6.42 5.95 6.88
N LYS A 25 7.00 6.19 5.69
CA LYS A 25 7.08 5.19 4.63
C LYS A 25 8.23 4.24 4.96
N VAL A 26 7.94 2.95 5.09
CA VAL A 26 8.95 1.93 5.29
C VAL A 26 9.78 1.82 4.00
N PRO A 27 11.12 1.91 4.07
CA PRO A 27 11.96 1.84 2.89
C PRO A 27 11.85 0.48 2.21
N ASP A 28 11.96 0.49 0.88
CA ASP A 28 12.05 -0.74 0.10
C ASP A 28 13.42 -1.38 0.30
N MET A 29 13.48 -2.71 0.20
CA MET A 29 14.74 -3.43 0.41
C MET A 29 15.80 -2.98 -0.62
N PRO A 30 17.05 -2.72 -0.18
CA PRO A 30 18.13 -2.35 -1.09
C PRO A 30 18.44 -3.51 -2.05
N LYS A 31 18.47 -3.22 -3.36
CA LYS A 31 18.75 -4.20 -4.41
C LYS A 31 20.24 -4.50 -4.61
N THR A 32 21.11 -4.12 -3.66
CA THR A 32 22.57 -4.25 -3.80
C THR A 32 22.98 -5.72 -3.92
N ALA A 33 23.78 -6.03 -4.95
CA ALA A 33 24.10 -7.37 -5.47
C ALA A 33 24.90 -8.31 -4.52
N GLY A 34 25.00 -8.03 -3.23
CA GLY A 34 25.79 -8.80 -2.27
C GLY A 34 25.03 -9.38 -1.08
N ALA A 35 23.80 -8.92 -0.79
CA ALA A 35 23.03 -9.40 0.34
C ALA A 35 22.14 -10.59 -0.07
N ARG A 36 22.49 -11.80 0.37
CA ARG A 36 21.74 -13.04 0.06
C ARG A 36 20.42 -13.18 0.83
N PHE A 37 20.29 -12.50 1.97
CA PHE A 37 19.11 -12.55 2.81
C PHE A 37 18.79 -11.15 3.32
N LEU A 38 17.64 -10.63 2.94
CA LEU A 38 17.10 -9.39 3.49
C LEU A 38 15.72 -9.70 4.08
N PRO A 39 15.43 -9.20 5.30
CA PRO A 39 14.14 -9.43 5.93
C PRO A 39 13.04 -8.78 5.08
N PRO A 40 11.97 -9.51 4.73
CA PRO A 40 10.92 -8.95 3.90
C PRO A 40 10.22 -7.79 4.60
N LYS A 41 9.89 -6.77 3.80
CA LYS A 41 9.23 -5.55 4.26
C LYS A 41 7.86 -5.91 4.89
N PRO A 42 7.56 -5.44 6.12
CA PRO A 42 6.36 -5.85 6.84
C PRO A 42 5.07 -5.23 6.25
N TYR A 43 5.12 -3.94 5.91
CA TYR A 43 4.05 -3.18 5.26
C TYR A 43 4.65 -1.88 4.69
N ASP A 44 3.89 -1.14 3.90
CA ASP A 44 4.38 0.06 3.21
C ASP A 44 4.57 1.29 4.09
N ILE A 45 3.64 1.53 5.03
CA ILE A 45 3.57 2.75 5.82
C ILE A 45 3.13 2.40 7.24
N TYR A 46 3.67 3.11 8.23
CA TYR A 46 3.02 3.21 9.54
C TYR A 46 2.73 4.65 9.93
N VAL A 47 1.72 4.82 10.78
CA VAL A 47 1.35 6.09 11.41
C VAL A 47 1.22 5.90 12.90
N VAL A 48 1.73 6.84 13.68
CA VAL A 48 1.38 7.01 15.09
C VAL A 48 0.56 8.28 15.22
N TRP A 49 -0.67 8.16 15.70
CA TRP A 49 -1.55 9.29 15.93
C TRP A 49 -2.46 9.02 17.12
N ASN A 50 -2.53 9.98 18.05
CA ASN A 50 -3.39 9.93 19.23
C ASN A 50 -3.23 8.65 20.07
N GLY A 51 -1.99 8.21 20.30
CA GLY A 51 -1.68 6.99 21.06
C GLY A 51 -1.91 5.67 20.30
N MET A 52 -2.40 5.72 19.05
CA MET A 52 -2.67 4.55 18.24
C MET A 52 -1.59 4.35 17.16
N PHE A 53 -1.18 3.09 16.99
CA PHE A 53 -0.32 2.65 15.89
C PHE A 53 -1.17 2.14 14.74
N TYR A 54 -0.89 2.62 13.53
CA TYR A 54 -1.56 2.25 12.30
C TYR A 54 -0.56 1.61 11.35
N ALA A 55 -0.74 0.34 11.00
CA ALA A 55 0.07 -0.37 10.02
C ALA A 55 -0.70 -0.43 8.69
N MET A 56 -0.09 -0.05 7.58
CA MET A 56 -0.78 0.07 6.30
C MET A 56 0.04 -0.50 5.15
N GLU A 57 -0.57 -1.44 4.42
CA GLU A 57 -0.11 -1.88 3.11
C GLU A 57 -0.91 -1.14 2.03
N LEU A 58 -0.23 -0.56 1.04
CA LEU A 58 -0.86 0.25 0.00
C LEU A 58 -0.76 -0.47 -1.34
N LYS A 59 -1.88 -0.54 -2.07
CA LYS A 59 -1.91 -1.06 -3.44
C LYS A 59 -2.63 -0.12 -4.38
N LEU A 60 -2.05 0.09 -5.55
CA LEU A 60 -2.67 0.83 -6.64
C LEU A 60 -3.14 -0.14 -7.72
N LYS A 61 -4.45 -0.16 -7.98
CA LYS A 61 -5.05 -0.94 -9.06
C LYS A 61 -5.54 -0.01 -10.16
N THR A 62 -5.06 -0.20 -11.38
CA THR A 62 -5.40 0.65 -12.54
C THR A 62 -6.28 -0.05 -13.58
N ASP A 63 -6.53 -1.34 -13.41
CA ASP A 63 -7.41 -2.12 -14.29
C ASP A 63 -8.74 -2.46 -13.60
N LEU A 64 -9.72 -2.87 -14.42
CA LEU A 64 -11.06 -3.27 -13.98
C LEU A 64 -11.11 -4.69 -13.36
N GLY A 65 -9.99 -5.40 -13.33
CA GLY A 65 -9.93 -6.74 -12.78
C GLY A 65 -10.05 -6.74 -11.26
N GLY A 66 -10.42 -7.89 -10.70
CA GLY A 66 -10.32 -8.11 -9.26
C GLY A 66 -8.88 -7.94 -8.78
N PHE A 67 -8.70 -7.56 -7.51
CA PHE A 67 -7.37 -7.54 -6.91
C PHE A 67 -6.87 -8.98 -6.77
N PRO A 68 -5.78 -9.36 -7.44
CA PRO A 68 -5.33 -10.74 -7.39
C PRO A 68 -4.61 -10.94 -6.05
N PHE A 69 -5.04 -11.91 -5.25
CA PHE A 69 -4.47 -12.17 -3.91
C PHE A 69 -2.95 -12.35 -3.90
N LYS A 70 -2.34 -12.77 -5.01
CA LYS A 70 -0.87 -12.84 -5.18
C LYS A 70 -0.13 -11.50 -5.00
N GLU A 71 -0.81 -10.36 -5.16
CA GLU A 71 -0.23 -9.03 -4.96
C GLU A 71 -0.15 -8.65 -3.47
N ALA A 72 -0.84 -9.36 -2.60
CA ALA A 72 -0.65 -9.32 -1.15
C ALA A 72 0.20 -10.52 -0.73
N THR A 73 1.49 -10.30 -0.48
CA THR A 73 2.34 -11.41 -0.06
C THR A 73 1.89 -11.92 1.32
N GLU A 74 2.01 -13.23 1.55
CA GLU A 74 1.64 -13.84 2.83
C GLU A 74 2.35 -13.16 4.01
N TRP A 75 3.61 -12.77 3.81
CA TRP A 75 4.39 -12.03 4.79
C TRP A 75 3.71 -10.71 5.20
N GLN A 76 3.27 -9.90 4.24
CA GLN A 76 2.59 -8.63 4.52
C GLN A 76 1.28 -8.84 5.28
N ILE A 77 0.52 -9.87 4.90
CA ILE A 77 -0.72 -10.23 5.57
C ILE A 77 -0.44 -10.64 7.03
N ASN A 78 0.59 -11.46 7.25
CA ASN A 78 0.95 -11.93 8.59
C ASN A 78 1.45 -10.78 9.48
N ASN A 79 2.26 -9.85 8.95
CA ASN A 79 2.71 -8.68 9.70
C ASN A 79 1.55 -7.73 10.07
N LEU A 80 0.59 -7.55 9.18
CA LEU A 80 -0.63 -6.77 9.49
C LEU A 80 -1.49 -7.46 10.56
N LYS A 81 -1.61 -8.80 10.53
CA LYS A 81 -2.29 -9.57 11.58
C LYS A 81 -1.59 -9.44 12.92
N GLU A 82 -0.27 -9.63 12.96
CA GLU A 82 0.54 -9.49 14.17
C GLU A 82 0.42 -8.08 14.75
N ALA A 83 0.51 -7.03 13.93
CA ALA A 83 0.30 -5.66 14.39
C ALA A 83 -1.09 -5.50 15.04
N LYS A 84 -2.14 -6.04 14.42
CA LYS A 84 -3.50 -6.00 14.95
C LYS A 84 -3.64 -6.75 16.28
N GLU A 85 -3.04 -7.93 16.40
CA GLU A 85 -3.03 -8.73 17.63
C GLU A 85 -2.34 -7.98 18.78
N ASN A 86 -1.39 -7.11 18.47
CA ASN A 86 -0.70 -6.25 19.43
C ASN A 86 -1.38 -4.86 19.62
N GLY A 87 -2.65 -4.73 19.24
CA GLY A 87 -3.46 -3.53 19.50
C GLY A 87 -3.34 -2.42 18.46
N ALA A 88 -2.62 -2.63 17.36
CA ALA A 88 -2.59 -1.67 16.26
C ALA A 88 -3.86 -1.70 15.39
N CYS A 89 -4.10 -0.61 14.68
CA CYS A 89 -5.03 -0.58 13.56
C CYS A 89 -4.29 -1.00 12.28
N ALA A 90 -4.56 -2.20 11.77
CA ALA A 90 -3.93 -2.71 10.55
C ALA A 90 -4.87 -2.63 9.35
N TYR A 91 -4.42 -2.03 8.25
CA TYR A 91 -5.21 -1.84 7.03
C TYR A 91 -4.49 -2.28 5.77
N PHE A 92 -5.28 -2.81 4.85
CA PHE A 92 -4.90 -2.97 3.45
C PHE A 92 -5.65 -1.91 2.63
N VAL A 93 -4.92 -0.94 2.09
CA VAL A 93 -5.50 0.23 1.41
C VAL A 93 -5.36 0.05 -0.10
N MET A 94 -6.48 -0.21 -0.76
CA MET A 94 -6.54 -0.32 -2.21
C MET A 94 -7.06 0.96 -2.83
N ASN A 95 -6.28 1.54 -3.75
CA ASN A 95 -6.70 2.67 -4.57
C ASN A 95 -7.01 2.17 -5.98
N TYR A 96 -8.30 2.20 -6.35
CA TYR A 96 -8.75 1.85 -7.70
C TYR A 96 -8.82 3.11 -8.55
N ARG A 97 -7.93 3.23 -9.54
CA ARG A 97 -7.94 4.32 -10.54
C ARG A 97 -7.99 3.75 -11.94
N VAL A 98 -9.18 3.30 -12.32
CA VAL A 98 -9.44 2.83 -13.67
C VAL A 98 -9.67 4.03 -14.58
N SER A 99 -8.86 4.14 -15.63
CA SER A 99 -9.13 5.09 -16.71
C SER A 99 -10.20 4.48 -17.60
N VAL A 100 -11.35 5.13 -17.77
CA VAL A 100 -12.38 4.72 -18.74
C VAL A 100 -11.92 5.10 -20.15
N ILE A 101 -10.78 4.58 -20.60
CA ILE A 101 -10.27 4.83 -21.95
C ILE A 101 -10.76 3.69 -22.85
N SER A 102 -11.99 3.92 -23.33
CA SER A 102 -12.62 3.37 -24.55
C SER A 102 -13.08 1.90 -24.58
N GLU A 103 -14.30 1.66 -24.10
CA GLU A 103 -15.18 0.63 -24.68
C GLU A 103 -15.36 0.81 -26.21
N LYS A 104 -15.11 2.02 -26.73
CA LYS A 104 -15.13 2.33 -28.17
C LYS A 104 -14.13 1.55 -29.04
N GLN A 105 -13.04 0.99 -28.49
CA GLN A 105 -12.12 0.15 -29.29
C GLN A 105 -12.52 -1.33 -29.32
N ARG A 106 -13.30 -1.83 -28.36
CA ARG A 106 -13.77 -3.23 -28.37
C ARG A 106 -14.91 -3.49 -29.35
N LYS A 107 -15.79 -2.50 -29.60
CA LYS A 107 -16.88 -2.63 -30.59
C LYS A 107 -16.45 -2.43 -32.06
N LYS A 108 -15.19 -2.07 -32.33
CA LYS A 108 -14.69 -1.86 -33.70
C LYS A 108 -13.94 -3.06 -34.27
N ASN A 109 -13.59 -4.03 -33.42
CA ASN A 109 -12.82 -5.24 -33.77
C ASN A 109 -13.55 -6.54 -33.40
N GLY A 110 -14.86 -6.48 -33.12
CA GLY A 110 -15.72 -7.63 -32.84
C GLY A 110 -16.84 -7.73 -33.86
#